data_AF-A0A916BWB7-F1
#
_entry.id   AF-A0A916BWB7-F1
#
_cell.length_a   1.000
_cell.length_b   1.000
_cell.length_c   1.000
_cell.angle_alpha   90.00
_cell.angle_beta   90.00
_cell.angle_gamma   90.00
#
_symmetry.space_group_name_H-M   'P 1'
#
loop_
_entity.id
_entity.type
_entity.pdbx_description
1 polymer ?
#
loop_
_entity_poly.entity_id
_entity_poly.type
_entity_poly.pdbx_seq_one_letter_code
_entity_poly.pdbx_strand_id
1 'polypeptide(L)'
;MNVDFETLLLRGVAPRLAGAGYVYDPRLRLDDELYGFRKELGAEVQAIIQFRYRTESAQNDFTINLFTTRSGEIQPRLYGGYPGARGARLSYVLWFVHGLRDYAVPDYWWVVLDAAYLPAALEEALGYIERYGIPWLEEAQASKPWEMPLQRAGEFAEAVQAVMKTKLERLGYRLERQSLSGDLPYCYFSKALPDGTYGLIELQAIYSLDPSEFNFDVRLQRKGDPDPLTFSGDYRHWRSISLAQLVWQARGTPPFEALSVTEVMTLFWHYRDRAELDVQLSDALEQIERLGCTWIEQAVGQR
;
A
#
# COMPACT_ATOMS: atom_id res chain seq x y z
N MET A 1 5.40 32.28 17.07
CA MET A 1 6.67 32.68 16.41
C MET A 1 6.82 31.71 15.24
N ASN A 2 6.68 32.17 13.99
CA ASN A 2 6.77 31.26 12.84
C ASN A 2 8.23 30.84 12.68
N VAL A 3 8.49 29.55 12.83
CA VAL A 3 9.81 28.98 12.55
C VAL A 3 9.98 28.92 11.04
N ASP A 4 11.11 29.43 10.55
CA ASP A 4 11.47 29.32 9.14
C ASP A 4 12.04 27.92 8.87
N PHE A 5 11.13 26.98 8.64
CA PHE A 5 11.45 25.57 8.36
C PHE A 5 12.34 25.43 7.10
N GLU A 6 12.09 26.25 6.08
CA GLU A 6 12.90 26.30 4.86
C GLU A 6 14.35 26.67 5.18
N THR A 7 14.58 27.73 5.96
CA THR A 7 15.93 28.13 6.39
C THR A 7 16.63 27.02 7.17
N LEU A 8 15.92 26.31 8.05
CA LEU A 8 16.49 25.18 8.79
C LEU A 8 16.91 24.04 7.85
N LEU A 9 16.07 23.69 6.86
CA LEU A 9 16.42 22.69 5.86
C LEU A 9 17.64 23.13 5.03
N LEU A 10 17.65 24.37 4.52
CA LEU A 10 18.72 24.84 3.65
C LEU A 10 20.06 25.00 4.38
N ARG A 11 20.05 25.34 5.67
CA ARG A 11 21.29 25.48 6.47
C ARG A 11 21.77 24.17 7.09
N GLY A 12 20.85 23.33 7.55
CA GLY A 12 21.19 22.09 8.27
C GLY A 12 21.19 20.84 7.39
N VAL A 13 20.14 20.65 6.62
CA VAL A 13 19.91 19.41 5.84
C VAL A 13 20.65 19.45 4.49
N ALA A 14 20.54 20.56 3.75
CA ALA A 14 21.07 20.65 2.39
C ALA A 14 22.59 20.34 2.29
N PRO A 15 23.48 20.84 3.18
CA PRO A 15 24.90 20.54 3.08
C PRO A 15 25.22 19.05 3.23
N ARG A 16 24.47 18.33 4.07
CA ARG A 16 24.67 16.91 4.30
C ARG A 16 24.15 16.07 3.15
N LEU A 17 22.94 16.37 2.67
CA LEU A 17 22.36 15.72 1.49
C LEU A 17 23.17 15.97 0.21
N ALA A 18 23.79 17.15 0.08
CA ALA A 18 24.72 17.45 -1.01
C ALA A 18 25.93 16.50 -1.03
N GLY A 19 26.42 16.08 0.15
CA GLY A 19 27.47 15.07 0.26
C GLY A 19 27.09 13.70 -0.32
N ALA A 20 25.79 13.39 -0.37
CA ALA A 20 25.25 12.19 -1.01
C ALA A 20 24.80 12.43 -2.46
N GLY A 21 24.99 13.63 -3.01
CA GLY A 21 24.62 14.02 -4.37
C GLY A 21 23.18 14.52 -4.54
N TYR A 22 22.46 14.78 -3.45
CA TYR A 22 21.10 15.34 -3.49
C TYR A 22 21.15 16.88 -3.48
N VAL A 23 20.38 17.51 -4.36
CA VAL A 23 20.30 18.96 -4.52
C VAL A 23 18.87 19.41 -4.25
N TYR A 24 18.71 20.50 -3.50
CA TYR A 24 17.41 21.12 -3.30
C TYR A 24 16.80 21.56 -4.64
N ASP A 25 15.53 21.21 -4.89
CA ASP A 25 14.80 21.61 -6.10
C ASP A 25 13.57 22.46 -5.73
N PRO A 26 13.59 23.78 -6.00
CA PRO A 26 12.46 24.67 -5.74
C PRO A 26 11.16 24.23 -6.43
N ARG A 27 11.21 23.44 -7.51
CA ARG A 27 10.02 22.96 -8.22
C ARG A 27 9.26 21.87 -7.47
N LEU A 28 9.89 21.25 -6.47
CA LEU A 28 9.26 20.29 -5.57
C LEU A 28 8.60 20.97 -4.37
N ARG A 29 8.72 22.30 -4.26
CA ARG A 29 8.10 23.09 -3.20
C ARG A 29 6.59 23.22 -3.45
N LEU A 30 5.81 23.07 -2.39
CA LEU A 30 4.41 23.48 -2.36
C LEU A 30 4.18 24.32 -1.11
N ASP A 31 3.90 25.60 -1.35
CA ASP A 31 3.71 26.60 -0.29
C ASP A 31 4.82 26.51 0.77
N ASP A 32 4.44 26.51 2.04
CA ASP A 32 5.36 26.33 3.16
C ASP A 32 5.30 24.89 3.74
N GLU A 33 4.66 23.97 3.02
CA GLU A 33 4.40 22.60 3.48
C GLU A 33 5.39 21.57 2.92
N LEU A 34 5.81 21.69 1.66
CA LEU A 34 6.65 20.68 1.00
C LEU A 34 7.97 21.26 0.55
N TYR A 35 9.05 20.52 0.80
CA TYR A 35 10.42 20.88 0.39
C TYR A 35 11.14 19.63 -0.11
N GLY A 36 11.70 19.67 -1.33
CA GLY A 36 12.27 18.48 -1.97
C GLY A 36 13.75 18.61 -2.32
N PHE A 37 14.47 17.51 -2.14
CA PHE A 37 15.83 17.30 -2.61
C PHE A 37 15.85 16.17 -3.62
N ARG A 38 16.63 16.30 -4.69
CA ARG A 38 16.68 15.31 -5.77
C ARG A 38 18.09 14.89 -6.13
N LYS A 39 18.23 13.66 -6.60
CA LYS A 39 19.45 13.09 -7.18
C LYS A 39 19.10 12.27 -8.42
N GLU A 40 19.90 12.37 -9.46
CA GLU A 40 19.78 11.49 -10.64
C GLU A 40 20.38 10.12 -10.32
N LEU A 41 19.60 9.05 -10.52
CA LEU A 41 20.08 7.67 -10.40
C LEU A 41 20.47 7.05 -11.75
N GLY A 42 20.14 7.73 -12.83
CA GLY A 42 20.40 7.36 -14.22
C GLY A 42 19.71 8.34 -15.16
N ALA A 43 19.73 8.05 -16.47
CA ALA A 43 19.15 8.95 -17.47
C ALA A 43 17.64 9.19 -17.26
N GLU A 44 16.91 8.18 -16.80
CA GLU A 44 15.45 8.20 -16.76
C GLU A 44 14.86 8.27 -15.34
N VAL A 45 15.66 8.09 -14.29
CA VAL A 45 15.17 7.96 -12.92
C VAL A 45 15.85 8.96 -11.98
N GLN A 46 15.04 9.61 -11.16
CA GLN A 46 15.48 10.49 -10.09
C GLN A 46 14.99 9.96 -8.73
N ALA A 47 15.85 10.04 -7.73
CA ALA A 47 15.53 9.83 -6.32
C ALA A 47 15.16 11.16 -5.66
N ILE A 48 14.06 11.17 -4.92
CA ILE A 48 13.52 12.35 -4.24
C ILE A 48 13.41 12.09 -2.73
N ILE A 49 13.93 13.03 -1.94
CA ILE A 49 13.73 13.14 -0.50
C ILE A 49 12.91 14.40 -0.25
N GLN A 50 11.68 14.25 0.21
CA GLN A 50 10.75 15.35 0.40
C GLN A 50 10.34 15.48 1.86
N PHE A 51 10.61 16.64 2.45
CA PHE A 51 10.17 17.02 3.78
C PHE A 51 8.77 17.62 3.68
N ARG A 52 7.83 17.07 4.45
CA ARG A 52 6.48 17.61 4.62
C ARG A 52 6.32 18.18 6.02
N TYR A 53 6.10 19.48 6.10
CA TYR A 53 5.83 20.23 7.32
C TYR A 53 4.34 20.58 7.38
N ARG A 54 3.72 20.48 8.56
CA ARG A 54 2.34 20.92 8.77
C ARG A 54 2.32 22.33 9.34
N THR A 55 1.86 23.27 8.52
CA THR A 55 1.81 24.70 8.87
C THR A 55 0.52 25.08 9.62
N GLU A 56 -0.56 24.30 9.49
CA GLU A 56 -1.86 24.54 10.13
C GLU A 56 -2.06 23.79 11.47
N SER A 57 -1.03 23.07 11.93
CA SER A 57 -1.07 22.30 13.18
C SER A 57 -0.75 23.17 14.39
N ALA A 58 -1.36 22.88 15.54
CA ALA A 58 -0.99 23.50 16.81
C ALA A 58 0.41 23.08 17.31
N GLN A 59 0.98 22.05 16.68
CA GLN A 59 2.31 21.50 16.96
C GLN A 59 3.19 21.65 15.72
N ASN A 60 4.50 21.83 15.92
CA ASN A 60 5.43 21.81 14.79
C ASN A 60 5.74 20.35 14.49
N ASP A 61 5.11 19.78 13.46
CA ASP A 61 5.34 18.41 13.07
C ASP A 61 5.74 18.27 11.60
N PHE A 62 6.66 17.34 11.35
CA PHE A 62 7.07 17.01 9.99
C PHE A 62 7.16 15.50 9.76
N THR A 63 7.15 15.12 8.50
CA THR A 63 7.44 13.78 8.02
C THR A 63 8.29 13.86 6.75
N ILE A 64 8.84 12.73 6.31
CA ILE A 64 9.76 12.65 5.17
C ILE A 64 9.24 11.58 4.21
N ASN A 65 8.94 11.97 2.98
CA ASN A 65 8.65 11.07 1.87
C ASN A 65 9.95 10.77 1.09
N LEU A 66 10.12 9.51 0.70
CA LEU A 66 11.22 8.99 -0.10
C LEU A 66 10.62 8.33 -1.34
N PHE A 67 10.94 8.79 -2.54
CA PHE A 67 10.37 8.19 -3.74
C PHE A 67 11.24 8.35 -4.98
N THR A 68 11.06 7.45 -5.94
CA THR A 68 11.69 7.56 -7.27
C THR A 68 10.65 8.01 -8.30
N THR A 69 11.07 8.89 -9.20
CA THR A 69 10.25 9.40 -10.31
C THR A 69 11.02 9.33 -11.63
N ARG A 70 10.30 9.41 -12.75
CA ARG A 70 10.92 9.64 -14.06
C ARG A 70 11.47 11.06 -14.15
N SER A 71 12.64 11.22 -14.76
CA SER A 71 13.36 12.51 -14.84
C SER A 71 12.57 13.67 -15.48
N GLY A 72 11.49 13.38 -16.22
CA GLY A 72 10.60 14.37 -16.85
C GLY A 72 9.34 14.74 -16.05
N GLU A 73 9.06 14.07 -14.94
CA GLU A 73 7.84 14.23 -14.15
C GLU A 73 8.16 14.82 -12.77
N ILE A 74 8.30 16.15 -12.71
CA ILE A 74 8.64 16.88 -11.48
C ILE A 74 7.48 17.78 -11.10
N GLN A 75 6.74 17.38 -10.07
CA GLN A 75 5.69 18.19 -9.44
C GLN A 75 5.65 17.93 -7.94
N PRO A 76 5.20 18.89 -7.11
CA PRO A 76 5.27 18.78 -5.65
C PRO A 76 4.48 17.60 -5.06
N ARG A 77 3.40 17.18 -5.71
CA ARG A 77 2.51 16.09 -5.25
C ARG A 77 2.60 14.84 -6.13
N LEU A 78 3.81 14.41 -6.46
CA LEU A 78 4.03 13.19 -7.22
C LEU A 78 4.23 11.98 -6.29
N TYR A 79 3.61 10.86 -6.65
CA TYR A 79 3.91 9.54 -6.09
C TYR A 79 4.20 8.60 -7.26
N GLY A 80 5.13 7.66 -7.04
CA GLY A 80 5.62 6.70 -8.04
C GLY A 80 4.53 6.20 -8.98
N GLY A 81 4.73 6.44 -10.28
CA GLY A 81 3.73 6.19 -11.33
C GLY A 81 4.21 5.24 -12.43
N TYR A 82 5.31 4.51 -12.21
CA TYR A 82 5.87 3.58 -13.19
C TYR A 82 6.25 2.24 -12.55
N PRO A 83 6.29 1.12 -13.33
CA PRO A 83 6.70 -0.18 -12.81
C PRO A 83 8.10 -0.12 -12.17
N GLY A 84 8.22 -0.61 -10.94
CA GLY A 84 9.45 -0.56 -10.16
C GLY A 84 9.72 0.78 -9.44
N ALA A 85 8.81 1.76 -9.51
CA ALA A 85 8.93 2.97 -8.71
C ALA A 85 8.88 2.66 -7.20
N ARG A 86 9.70 3.37 -6.43
CA ARG A 86 9.70 3.33 -4.96
C ARG A 86 8.98 4.57 -4.42
N GLY A 87 8.25 4.44 -3.31
CA GLY A 87 7.53 5.58 -2.72
C GLY A 87 7.01 5.37 -1.30
N ALA A 88 7.82 5.71 -0.29
CA ALA A 88 7.57 5.48 1.13
C ALA A 88 7.58 6.76 1.95
N ARG A 89 7.03 6.73 3.16
CA ARG A 89 7.55 7.59 4.24
C ARG A 89 8.80 6.97 4.85
N LEU A 90 9.76 7.77 5.29
CA LEU A 90 10.97 7.30 5.96
C LEU A 90 10.61 6.38 7.14
N SER A 91 9.61 6.75 7.94
CA SER A 91 9.13 5.95 9.06
C SER A 91 8.70 4.53 8.65
N TYR A 92 8.08 4.37 7.48
CA TYR A 92 7.75 3.05 6.95
C TYR A 92 9.00 2.24 6.58
N VAL A 93 10.02 2.87 6.01
CA VAL A 93 11.30 2.21 5.71
C VAL A 93 11.98 1.74 7.01
N LEU A 94 12.06 2.62 8.01
CA LEU A 94 12.65 2.29 9.31
C LEU A 94 11.92 1.12 9.98
N TRP A 95 10.59 1.15 9.96
CA TRP A 95 9.76 0.14 10.60
C TRP A 95 9.80 -1.22 9.89
N PHE A 96 9.43 -1.24 8.61
CA PHE A 96 9.17 -2.48 7.88
C PHE A 96 10.41 -3.08 7.24
N VAL A 97 11.36 -2.25 6.80
CA VAL A 97 12.57 -2.74 6.12
C VAL A 97 13.69 -3.00 7.11
N HIS A 98 13.83 -2.14 8.13
CA HIS A 98 14.95 -2.22 9.08
C HIS A 98 14.57 -2.67 10.49
N GLY A 99 13.27 -2.90 10.77
CA GLY A 99 12.81 -3.43 12.04
C GLY A 99 13.05 -2.49 13.25
N LEU A 100 13.22 -1.19 13.02
CA LEU A 100 13.46 -0.20 14.07
C LEU A 100 12.13 0.19 14.73
N ARG A 101 11.74 -0.58 15.74
CA ARG A 101 10.46 -0.45 16.46
C ARG A 101 10.52 0.50 17.67
N ASP A 102 11.57 1.29 17.79
CA ASP A 102 11.68 2.32 18.85
C ASP A 102 10.73 3.50 18.60
N TYR A 103 10.28 3.67 17.35
CA TYR A 103 9.12 4.51 17.04
C TYR A 103 7.86 3.76 17.49
N ALA A 104 6.77 4.45 17.85
CA ALA A 104 5.57 3.77 18.36
C ALA A 104 4.62 3.30 17.24
N VAL A 105 4.67 3.94 16.06
CA VAL A 105 3.82 3.61 14.91
C VAL A 105 4.56 3.79 13.59
N PRO A 106 4.20 3.03 12.54
CA PRO A 106 4.81 3.13 11.22
C PRO A 106 4.51 4.47 10.52
N ASP A 107 3.37 5.10 10.80
CA ASP A 107 3.05 6.46 10.33
C ASP A 107 3.53 7.54 11.32
N TYR A 108 4.84 7.60 11.53
CA TYR A 108 5.42 8.51 12.51
C TYR A 108 5.58 9.93 11.93
N TRP A 109 5.19 10.90 12.76
CA TRP A 109 5.50 12.31 12.58
C TRP A 109 6.46 12.74 13.69
N TRP A 110 7.52 13.47 13.34
CA TRP A 110 8.39 14.09 14.32
C TRP A 110 7.63 15.27 14.92
N VAL A 111 6.94 15.01 16.03
CA VAL A 111 6.15 16.00 16.76
C VAL A 111 7.05 16.78 17.70
N VAL A 112 7.17 18.09 17.45
CA VAL A 112 8.00 18.99 18.24
C VAL A 112 7.13 19.99 18.99
N LEU A 113 7.03 19.82 20.31
CA LEU A 113 6.21 20.66 21.19
C LEU A 113 6.74 22.10 21.29
N ASP A 114 8.04 22.31 21.09
CA ASP A 114 8.68 23.61 21.11
C ASP A 114 9.61 23.75 19.89
N ALA A 115 9.39 24.84 19.15
CA ALA A 115 10.16 25.27 17.98
C ALA A 115 11.69 25.15 18.16
N ALA A 116 12.21 25.38 19.37
CA ALA A 116 13.63 25.30 19.66
C ALA A 116 14.24 23.89 19.46
N TYR A 117 13.43 22.83 19.52
CA TYR A 117 13.88 21.45 19.34
C TYR A 117 13.82 20.96 17.90
N LEU A 118 13.24 21.75 16.99
CA LEU A 118 13.12 21.38 15.59
C LEU A 118 14.47 21.09 14.91
N PRO A 119 15.57 21.85 15.16
CA PRO A 119 16.89 21.52 14.63
C PRO A 119 17.40 20.14 15.06
N ALA A 120 17.19 19.76 16.33
CA ALA A 120 17.61 18.47 16.85
C ALA A 120 16.79 17.32 16.23
N ALA A 121 15.47 17.51 16.07
CA ALA A 121 14.61 16.53 15.40
C ALA A 121 14.99 16.36 13.92
N LEU A 122 15.35 17.45 13.22
CA LEU A 122 15.86 17.38 11.84
C LEU A 122 17.22 16.67 11.77
N GLU A 123 18.12 16.89 12.73
CA GLU A 123 19.42 16.21 12.80
C GLU A 123 19.26 14.71 13.02
N GLU A 124 18.38 14.30 13.93
CA GLU A 124 18.00 12.90 14.13
C GLU A 124 17.46 12.28 12.84
N ALA A 125 16.43 12.91 12.25
CA ALA A 125 15.80 12.42 11.04
C ALA A 125 16.82 12.30 9.88
N LEU A 126 17.75 13.23 9.77
CA LEU A 126 18.82 13.20 8.79
C LEU A 126 19.79 12.04 9.00
N GLY A 127 20.12 11.69 10.25
CA GLY A 127 20.87 10.47 10.57
C GLY A 127 20.17 9.21 10.05
N TYR A 128 18.83 9.16 10.14
CA TYR A 128 18.05 8.05 9.58
C TYR A 128 17.95 8.07 8.04
N ILE A 129 17.81 9.26 7.44
CA ILE A 129 17.85 9.42 5.98
C ILE A 129 19.16 8.87 5.45
N GLU A 130 20.30 9.28 6.00
CA GLU A 130 21.60 8.86 5.51
C GLU A 130 21.86 7.37 5.74
N ARG A 131 21.48 6.85 6.91
CA ARG A 131 21.78 5.47 7.27
C ARG A 131 20.86 4.45 6.61
N TYR A 132 19.60 4.80 6.36
CA TYR A 132 18.56 3.86 5.92
C TYR A 132 17.80 4.36 4.70
N GLY A 133 17.39 5.63 4.69
CA GLY A 133 16.58 6.20 3.61
C GLY A 133 17.29 6.24 2.25
N ILE A 134 18.52 6.74 2.20
CA ILE A 134 19.33 6.85 0.98
C ILE A 134 19.68 5.46 0.42
N PRO A 135 20.25 4.50 1.20
CA PRO A 135 20.46 3.15 0.71
C PRO A 135 19.19 2.52 0.13
N TRP A 136 18.07 2.61 0.86
CA TRP A 136 16.78 2.11 0.40
C TRP A 136 16.27 2.79 -0.87
N LEU A 137 16.57 4.06 -1.09
CA LEU A 137 16.11 4.85 -2.23
C LEU A 137 16.99 4.67 -3.47
N GLU A 138 18.24 4.23 -3.31
CA GLU A 138 19.21 4.07 -4.40
C GLU A 138 19.35 2.61 -4.86
N GLU A 139 19.17 1.63 -3.98
CA GLU A 139 19.33 0.20 -4.29
C GLU A 139 18.18 -0.36 -5.14
N ALA A 140 18.42 -0.74 -6.40
CA ALA A 140 17.37 -1.18 -7.32
C ALA A 140 16.50 -2.36 -6.81
N GLN A 141 17.03 -3.18 -5.89
CA GLN A 141 16.34 -4.34 -5.33
C GLN A 141 15.87 -4.14 -3.87
N ALA A 142 15.85 -2.89 -3.37
CA ALA A 142 15.38 -2.61 -2.02
C ALA A 142 13.93 -3.05 -1.81
N SER A 143 13.68 -3.75 -0.71
CA SER A 143 12.32 -4.18 -0.31
C SER A 143 11.41 -2.97 -0.10
N LYS A 144 10.24 -2.94 -0.73
CA LYS A 144 9.28 -1.84 -0.52
C LYS A 144 8.46 -2.07 0.77
N PRO A 145 8.33 -1.07 1.66
CA PRO A 145 7.67 -1.22 2.97
C PRO A 145 6.22 -1.73 2.98
N TRP A 146 5.45 -1.46 1.92
CA TRP A 146 4.02 -1.85 1.80
C TRP A 146 3.79 -3.01 0.83
N GLU A 147 4.81 -3.46 0.10
CA GLU A 147 4.67 -4.64 -0.74
C GLU A 147 5.03 -5.87 0.09
N MET A 148 4.14 -6.85 0.07
CA MET A 148 4.48 -8.19 0.51
C MET A 148 5.80 -8.58 -0.18
N PRO A 149 6.84 -9.03 0.55
CA PRO A 149 8.11 -9.39 -0.08
C PRO A 149 7.88 -10.33 -1.25
N LEU A 150 8.61 -10.17 -2.36
CA LEU A 150 8.39 -10.94 -3.60
C LEU A 150 8.30 -12.45 -3.35
N GLN A 151 9.15 -12.98 -2.45
CA GLN A 151 9.08 -14.37 -2.02
C GLN A 151 7.72 -14.73 -1.40
N ARG A 152 7.21 -13.90 -0.49
CA ARG A 152 5.92 -14.11 0.19
C ARG A 152 4.74 -13.98 -0.77
N ALA A 153 4.81 -13.07 -1.73
CA ALA A 153 3.81 -12.96 -2.78
C ALA A 153 3.79 -14.19 -3.71
N GLY A 154 4.96 -14.75 -4.01
CA GLY A 154 5.10 -16.05 -4.68
C GLY A 154 4.48 -17.17 -3.85
N GLU A 155 4.83 -17.27 -2.57
CA GLU A 155 4.23 -18.23 -1.63
C GLU A 155 2.71 -18.08 -1.55
N PHE A 156 2.19 -16.85 -1.56
CA PHE A 156 0.76 -16.58 -1.57
C PHE A 156 0.10 -17.08 -2.85
N ALA A 157 0.64 -16.71 -4.02
CA ALA A 157 0.12 -17.16 -5.31
C ALA A 157 0.15 -18.69 -5.49
N GLU A 158 1.19 -19.35 -4.98
CA GLU A 158 1.28 -20.80 -4.92
C GLU A 158 0.25 -21.40 -3.96
N ALA A 159 -0.01 -20.77 -2.82
CA ALA A 159 -1.03 -21.20 -1.86
C ALA A 159 -2.43 -21.14 -2.43
N VAL A 160 -2.78 -20.02 -3.05
CA VAL A 160 -4.06 -19.84 -3.75
C VAL A 160 -4.25 -20.94 -4.79
N GLN A 161 -3.22 -21.22 -5.58
CA GLN A 161 -3.28 -22.30 -6.56
C GLN A 161 -3.47 -23.68 -5.91
N ALA A 162 -2.72 -23.98 -4.84
CA ALA A 162 -2.75 -25.28 -4.19
C ALA A 162 -4.10 -25.55 -3.47
N VAL A 163 -4.63 -24.55 -2.78
CA VAL A 163 -5.82 -24.69 -1.92
C VAL A 163 -7.11 -24.50 -2.72
N MET A 164 -7.19 -23.46 -3.54
CA MET A 164 -8.48 -22.99 -4.06
C MET A 164 -8.77 -23.47 -5.48
N LYS A 165 -7.73 -23.65 -6.32
CA LYS A 165 -7.89 -23.87 -7.77
C LYS A 165 -8.86 -25.00 -8.09
N THR A 166 -8.59 -26.20 -7.58
CA THR A 166 -9.39 -27.39 -7.89
C THR A 166 -10.87 -27.21 -7.51
N LYS A 167 -11.14 -26.53 -6.39
CA LYS A 167 -12.52 -26.34 -5.92
C LYS A 167 -13.25 -25.29 -6.74
N LEU A 168 -12.62 -24.14 -7.00
CA LEU A 168 -13.21 -23.07 -7.79
C LEU A 168 -13.38 -23.46 -9.28
N GLU A 169 -12.47 -24.27 -9.85
CA GLU A 169 -12.62 -24.83 -11.20
C GLU A 169 -13.85 -25.73 -11.32
N ARG A 170 -14.17 -26.53 -10.29
CA ARG A 170 -15.42 -27.31 -10.26
C ARG A 170 -16.68 -26.45 -10.21
N LEU A 171 -16.57 -25.22 -9.72
CA LEU A 171 -17.64 -24.22 -9.72
C LEU A 171 -17.69 -23.41 -11.02
N GLY A 172 -16.82 -23.72 -11.99
CA GLY A 172 -16.75 -23.08 -13.31
C GLY A 172 -15.89 -21.82 -13.35
N TYR A 173 -15.14 -21.52 -12.29
CA TYR A 173 -14.18 -20.41 -12.29
C TYR A 173 -12.82 -20.85 -12.80
N ARG A 174 -12.20 -20.05 -13.67
CA ARG A 174 -10.84 -20.27 -14.17
C ARG A 174 -9.86 -19.39 -13.39
N LEU A 175 -8.73 -19.97 -12.96
CA LEU A 175 -7.63 -19.20 -12.40
C LEU A 175 -6.97 -18.37 -13.51
N GLU A 176 -6.92 -17.06 -13.30
CA GLU A 176 -6.20 -16.10 -14.13
C GLU A 176 -4.97 -15.59 -13.37
N ARG A 177 -3.94 -15.21 -14.13
CA ARG A 177 -2.75 -14.52 -13.62
C ARG A 177 -2.43 -13.36 -14.52
N GLN A 178 -2.58 -12.15 -13.99
CA GLN A 178 -2.07 -10.95 -14.65
C GLN A 178 -0.86 -10.41 -13.88
N SER A 179 0.16 -9.99 -14.61
CA SER A 179 1.16 -9.07 -14.08
C SER A 179 0.49 -7.70 -14.03
N LEU A 180 0.16 -7.22 -12.83
CA LEU A 180 -0.28 -5.83 -12.68
C LEU A 180 0.91 -4.89 -12.90
N SER A 181 0.70 -3.58 -12.76
CA SER A 181 1.73 -2.54 -12.83
C SER A 181 2.85 -2.64 -11.75
N GLY A 182 3.01 -3.80 -11.12
CA GLY A 182 4.06 -4.14 -10.16
C GLY A 182 4.62 -5.55 -10.40
N ASP A 183 5.58 -5.94 -9.57
CA ASP A 183 6.40 -7.13 -9.80
C ASP A 183 5.73 -8.44 -9.33
N LEU A 184 4.53 -8.37 -8.75
CA LEU A 184 3.85 -9.49 -8.08
C LEU A 184 2.72 -10.09 -8.93
N PRO A 185 2.60 -11.44 -9.00
CA PRO A 185 1.50 -12.09 -9.71
C PRO A 185 0.17 -11.84 -9.01
N TYR A 186 -0.81 -11.31 -9.74
CA TYR A 186 -2.15 -11.07 -9.23
C TYR A 186 -3.05 -12.27 -9.48
N CYS A 187 -3.43 -12.94 -8.40
CA CYS A 187 -4.23 -14.16 -8.47
C CYS A 187 -5.72 -13.83 -8.31
N TYR A 188 -6.49 -14.10 -9.36
CA TYR A 188 -7.93 -14.00 -9.33
C TYR A 188 -8.56 -15.11 -10.16
N PHE A 189 -9.84 -15.36 -9.90
CA PHE A 189 -10.62 -16.35 -10.59
C PHE A 189 -11.75 -15.68 -11.35
N SER A 190 -11.99 -16.09 -12.59
CA SER A 190 -13.04 -15.54 -13.44
C SER A 190 -14.02 -16.61 -13.91
N LYS A 191 -15.30 -16.26 -14.00
CA LYS A 191 -16.37 -17.12 -14.53
C LYS A 191 -17.28 -16.29 -15.42
N ALA A 192 -17.51 -16.75 -16.64
CA ALA A 192 -18.55 -16.18 -17.50
C ALA A 192 -19.93 -16.56 -16.94
N LEU A 193 -20.82 -15.59 -16.82
CA LEU A 193 -22.18 -15.76 -16.31
C LEU A 193 -23.20 -15.81 -17.47
N PRO A 194 -24.38 -16.43 -17.27
CA PRO A 194 -25.36 -16.63 -18.35
C PRO A 194 -25.88 -15.35 -19.01
N ASP A 195 -25.83 -14.21 -18.32
CA ASP A 195 -26.27 -12.91 -18.82
C ASP A 195 -25.18 -12.16 -19.61
N GLY A 196 -24.04 -12.82 -19.89
CA GLY A 196 -22.91 -12.23 -20.60
C GLY A 196 -21.98 -11.39 -19.73
N THR A 197 -22.21 -11.31 -18.41
CA THR A 197 -21.29 -10.69 -17.46
C THR A 197 -20.25 -11.69 -16.92
N TYR A 198 -19.30 -11.21 -16.12
CA TYR A 198 -18.28 -12.01 -15.46
C TYR A 198 -18.40 -11.91 -13.94
N GLY A 199 -18.27 -13.05 -13.29
CA GLY A 199 -18.04 -13.15 -11.84
C GLY A 199 -16.56 -13.28 -11.56
N LEU A 200 -16.05 -12.44 -10.65
CA LEU A 200 -14.63 -12.40 -10.28
C LEU A 200 -14.47 -12.64 -8.78
N ILE A 201 -13.49 -13.46 -8.43
CA ILE A 201 -13.03 -13.70 -7.06
C ILE A 201 -11.55 -13.32 -7.02
N GLU A 202 -11.25 -12.24 -6.33
CA GLU A 202 -9.96 -11.59 -6.30
C GLU A 202 -9.36 -11.70 -4.90
N LEU A 203 -8.19 -12.31 -4.78
CA LEU A 203 -7.50 -12.42 -3.50
C LEU A 203 -6.52 -11.26 -3.37
N GLN A 204 -6.92 -10.30 -2.55
CA GLN A 204 -6.17 -9.07 -2.36
C GLN A 204 -5.38 -9.17 -1.06
N ALA A 205 -4.06 -9.20 -1.17
CA ALA A 205 -3.20 -8.97 -0.02
C ALA A 205 -3.51 -7.58 0.56
N ILE A 206 -3.85 -7.55 1.85
CA ILE A 206 -4.09 -6.33 2.60
C ILE A 206 -2.86 -6.03 3.44
N TYR A 207 -2.50 -4.77 3.46
CA TYR A 207 -1.45 -4.26 4.31
C TYR A 207 -1.73 -4.59 5.79
N SER A 208 -0.74 -5.17 6.46
CA SER A 208 -0.75 -5.35 7.92
C SER A 208 0.09 -4.25 8.58
N LEU A 209 -0.43 -3.68 9.66
CA LEU A 209 0.35 -2.80 10.52
C LEU A 209 1.34 -3.59 11.41
N ASP A 210 1.13 -4.89 11.56
CA ASP A 210 2.05 -5.79 12.24
C ASP A 210 2.98 -6.47 11.22
N PRO A 211 4.30 -6.15 11.20
CA PRO A 211 5.24 -6.76 10.26
C PRO A 211 5.47 -8.26 10.47
N SER A 212 4.98 -8.84 11.56
CA SER A 212 5.04 -10.29 11.82
C SER A 212 3.86 -11.07 11.25
N GLU A 213 2.87 -10.37 10.70
CA GLU A 213 1.62 -10.94 10.20
C GLU A 213 1.25 -10.34 8.85
N PHE A 214 0.61 -11.14 8.00
CA PHE A 214 0.09 -10.74 6.72
C PHE A 214 -1.42 -10.92 6.69
N ASN A 215 -2.08 -9.99 6.01
CA ASN A 215 -3.53 -9.98 5.92
C ASN A 215 -3.95 -10.14 4.46
N PHE A 216 -5.11 -10.74 4.23
CA PHE A 216 -5.75 -10.69 2.92
C PHE A 216 -7.26 -10.63 3.06
N ASP A 217 -7.92 -10.14 2.01
CA ASP A 217 -9.35 -10.25 1.81
C ASP A 217 -9.64 -10.86 0.45
N VAL A 218 -10.88 -11.31 0.28
CA VAL A 218 -11.40 -11.78 -0.99
C VAL A 218 -12.41 -10.75 -1.49
N ARG A 219 -12.03 -10.03 -2.53
CA ARG A 219 -12.93 -9.12 -3.23
C ARG A 219 -13.75 -9.89 -4.25
N LEU A 220 -15.07 -9.77 -4.15
CA LEU A 220 -16.02 -10.37 -5.07
C LEU A 220 -16.54 -9.29 -6.01
N GLN A 221 -16.49 -9.54 -7.31
CA GLN A 221 -17.02 -8.62 -8.30
C GLN A 221 -17.96 -9.31 -9.28
N ARG A 222 -18.92 -8.54 -9.78
CA ARG A 222 -19.67 -8.85 -11.00
C ARG A 222 -19.55 -7.67 -11.95
N LYS A 223 -19.14 -7.89 -13.20
CA LYS A 223 -18.94 -6.81 -14.18
C LYS A 223 -18.95 -7.27 -15.63
N GLY A 224 -18.93 -6.35 -16.58
CA GLY A 224 -19.06 -6.64 -18.03
C GLY A 224 -17.80 -7.21 -18.68
N ASP A 225 -16.65 -7.20 -18.00
CA ASP A 225 -15.37 -7.65 -18.52
C ASP A 225 -14.62 -8.53 -17.48
N PRO A 226 -13.70 -9.41 -17.91
CA PRO A 226 -13.03 -10.35 -17.02
C PRO A 226 -11.79 -9.81 -16.30
N ASP A 227 -11.41 -8.55 -16.49
CA ASP A 227 -10.18 -7.98 -15.92
C ASP A 227 -10.49 -7.23 -14.62
N PRO A 228 -10.07 -7.69 -13.44
CA PRO A 228 -10.50 -7.14 -12.15
C PRO A 228 -10.15 -5.66 -11.93
N LEU A 229 -9.20 -5.11 -12.70
CA LEU A 229 -8.75 -3.73 -12.55
C LEU A 229 -9.42 -2.74 -13.50
N THR A 230 -9.92 -3.21 -14.63
CA THR A 230 -10.57 -2.29 -15.57
C THR A 230 -11.98 -1.96 -15.09
N PHE A 231 -12.39 -0.72 -15.30
CA PHE A 231 -13.77 -0.31 -15.09
C PHE A 231 -14.26 0.33 -16.38
N SER A 232 -15.26 -0.29 -17.01
CA SER A 232 -15.79 0.14 -18.31
C SER A 232 -16.63 1.43 -18.23
N GLY A 233 -16.85 1.98 -17.04
CA GLY A 233 -17.70 3.16 -16.82
C GLY A 233 -19.19 2.84 -16.65
N ASP A 234 -19.62 1.60 -16.91
CA ASP A 234 -21.03 1.21 -16.79
C ASP A 234 -21.35 0.57 -15.43
N TYR A 235 -21.87 1.39 -14.52
CA TYR A 235 -22.29 0.97 -13.19
C TYR A 235 -23.48 0.00 -13.18
N ARG A 236 -24.25 -0.14 -14.27
CA ARG A 236 -25.44 -1.03 -14.29
C ARG A 236 -25.08 -2.50 -14.13
N HIS A 237 -23.89 -2.87 -14.57
CA HIS A 237 -23.40 -4.25 -14.52
C HIS A 237 -22.31 -4.45 -13.48
N TRP A 238 -21.87 -3.38 -12.81
CA TRP A 238 -20.78 -3.42 -11.85
C TRP A 238 -21.29 -3.43 -10.41
N ARG A 239 -20.88 -4.45 -9.65
CA ARG A 239 -20.93 -4.40 -8.19
C ARG A 239 -19.72 -5.12 -7.60
N SER A 240 -19.31 -4.67 -6.42
CA SER A 240 -18.17 -5.20 -5.70
C SER A 240 -18.49 -5.29 -4.21
N ILE A 241 -18.00 -6.31 -3.54
CA ILE A 241 -18.05 -6.41 -2.07
C ILE A 241 -16.85 -7.18 -1.53
N SER A 242 -16.48 -6.91 -0.29
CA SER A 242 -15.55 -7.71 0.49
C SER A 242 -16.24 -8.99 0.98
N LEU A 243 -15.58 -10.15 0.89
CA LEU A 243 -16.10 -11.38 1.46
C LEU A 243 -16.16 -11.30 2.98
N ALA A 244 -15.16 -10.68 3.63
CA ALA A 244 -15.20 -10.41 5.06
C ALA A 244 -16.45 -9.61 5.46
N GLN A 245 -16.81 -8.58 4.68
CA GLN A 245 -18.04 -7.82 4.89
C GLN A 245 -19.30 -8.68 4.72
N LEU A 246 -19.36 -9.59 3.74
CA LEU A 246 -20.48 -10.52 3.58
C LEU A 246 -20.61 -11.49 4.76
N VAL A 247 -19.48 -12.04 5.22
CA VAL A 247 -19.43 -12.94 6.38
C VAL A 247 -19.92 -12.22 7.63
N TRP A 248 -19.47 -10.98 7.82
CA TRP A 248 -19.94 -10.10 8.90
C TRP A 248 -21.45 -9.87 8.83
N GLN A 249 -21.97 -9.44 7.69
CA GLN A 249 -23.41 -9.20 7.50
C GLN A 249 -24.24 -10.45 7.80
N ALA A 250 -23.76 -11.63 7.41
CA ALA A 250 -24.43 -12.91 7.67
C ALA A 250 -24.48 -13.28 9.17
N ARG A 251 -23.66 -12.65 10.03
CA ARG A 251 -23.66 -12.87 11.49
C ARG A 251 -24.67 -11.99 12.23
N GLY A 252 -25.37 -11.07 11.55
CA GLY A 252 -26.39 -10.21 12.17
C GLY A 252 -25.82 -9.17 13.13
N THR A 253 -24.54 -8.85 13.00
CA THR A 253 -23.81 -7.85 13.77
C THR A 253 -24.10 -6.41 13.30
N PRO A 254 -23.72 -5.36 14.07
CA PRO A 254 -24.01 -3.97 13.70
C PRO A 254 -23.48 -3.59 12.30
N PRO A 255 -24.05 -2.53 11.67
CA PRO A 255 -23.68 -2.10 10.33
C PRO A 255 -22.16 -1.92 10.20
N PHE A 256 -21.60 -2.33 9.06
CA PHE A 256 -20.15 -2.25 8.81
C PHE A 256 -19.62 -0.81 8.94
N GLU A 257 -20.46 0.17 8.62
CA GLU A 257 -20.16 1.60 8.74
C GLU A 257 -20.01 2.09 10.18
N ALA A 258 -20.47 1.30 11.17
CA ALA A 258 -20.34 1.61 12.59
C ALA A 258 -19.03 1.09 13.19
N LEU A 259 -18.24 0.32 12.44
CA LEU A 259 -16.98 -0.25 12.91
C LEU A 259 -15.84 0.77 12.80
N SER A 260 -14.98 0.79 13.82
CA SER A 260 -13.68 1.44 13.74
C SER A 260 -12.76 0.73 12.75
N VAL A 261 -11.72 1.41 12.28
CA VAL A 261 -10.70 0.81 11.39
C VAL A 261 -10.11 -0.45 12.02
N THR A 262 -9.82 -0.44 13.32
CA THR A 262 -9.28 -1.60 14.04
C THR A 262 -10.25 -2.79 14.00
N GLU A 263 -11.55 -2.55 14.20
CA GLU A 263 -12.56 -3.62 14.13
C GLU A 263 -12.72 -4.16 12.72
N VAL A 264 -12.71 -3.30 11.70
CA VAL A 264 -12.71 -3.74 10.30
C VAL A 264 -11.52 -4.64 9.99
N MET A 265 -10.33 -4.29 10.47
CA MET A 265 -9.13 -5.09 10.22
C MET A 265 -9.23 -6.51 10.78
N THR A 266 -9.97 -6.71 11.88
CA THR A 266 -10.19 -8.06 12.47
C THR A 266 -11.14 -8.95 11.68
N LEU A 267 -11.79 -8.41 10.65
CA LEU A 267 -12.69 -9.19 9.80
C LEU A 267 -11.94 -9.94 8.69
N PHE A 268 -10.70 -9.53 8.39
CA PHE A 268 -9.89 -10.09 7.33
C PHE A 268 -9.21 -11.40 7.78
N TRP A 269 -8.57 -12.08 6.84
CA TRP A 269 -7.80 -13.28 7.13
C TRP A 269 -6.36 -12.92 7.46
N HIS A 270 -5.84 -13.52 8.51
CA HIS A 270 -4.55 -13.20 9.13
C HIS A 270 -3.65 -14.43 9.18
N TYR A 271 -2.39 -14.31 8.74
CA TYR A 271 -1.44 -15.41 8.75
C TYR A 271 0.00 -14.94 8.94
N ARG A 272 0.82 -15.74 9.61
CA ARG A 272 2.25 -15.44 9.88
C ARG A 272 3.19 -16.32 9.06
N ASP A 273 2.73 -17.51 8.72
CA ASP A 273 3.49 -18.50 7.98
C ASP A 273 2.64 -19.24 6.95
N ARG A 274 3.29 -20.17 6.26
CA ARG A 274 2.66 -20.90 5.17
C ARG A 274 1.56 -21.87 5.62
N ALA A 275 1.71 -22.50 6.79
CA ALA A 275 0.73 -23.44 7.29
C ALA A 275 -0.54 -22.69 7.72
N GLU A 276 -0.38 -21.54 8.37
CA GLU A 276 -1.51 -20.65 8.69
C GLU A 276 -2.19 -20.13 7.43
N LEU A 277 -1.42 -19.74 6.40
CA LEU A 277 -1.99 -19.29 5.13
C LEU A 277 -2.91 -20.35 4.49
N ASP A 278 -2.48 -21.61 4.46
CA ASP A 278 -3.30 -22.70 3.88
C ASP A 278 -4.62 -22.89 4.65
N VAL A 279 -4.61 -22.74 5.98
CA VAL A 279 -5.81 -22.79 6.83
C VAL A 279 -6.73 -21.60 6.53
N GLN A 280 -6.18 -20.39 6.48
CA GLN A 280 -6.97 -19.19 6.20
C GLN A 280 -7.57 -19.20 4.78
N LEU A 281 -6.82 -19.67 3.78
CA LEU A 281 -7.33 -19.82 2.41
C LEU A 281 -8.43 -20.89 2.33
N SER A 282 -8.34 -21.94 3.14
CA SER A 282 -9.39 -22.96 3.23
C SER A 282 -10.66 -22.40 3.84
N ASP A 283 -10.57 -21.65 4.94
CA ASP A 283 -11.74 -20.95 5.51
C ASP A 283 -12.33 -19.93 4.52
N ALA A 284 -11.49 -19.10 3.88
CA ALA A 284 -11.94 -18.16 2.85
C ALA A 284 -12.67 -18.88 1.70
N LEU A 285 -12.15 -20.03 1.25
CA LEU A 285 -12.80 -20.87 0.24
C LEU A 285 -14.17 -21.36 0.70
N GLU A 286 -14.31 -21.84 1.94
CA GLU A 286 -15.62 -22.24 2.49
C GLU A 286 -16.60 -21.07 2.50
N GLN A 287 -16.15 -19.86 2.86
CA GLN A 287 -17.00 -18.66 2.84
C GLN A 287 -17.36 -18.22 1.40
N ILE A 288 -16.45 -18.38 0.44
CA ILE A 288 -16.74 -18.16 -0.99
C ILE A 288 -17.84 -19.11 -1.45
N GLU A 289 -17.76 -20.39 -1.11
CA GLU A 289 -18.78 -21.37 -1.49
C GLU A 289 -20.12 -21.07 -0.83
N ARG A 290 -20.10 -20.74 0.46
CA ARG A 290 -21.32 -20.51 1.25
C ARG A 290 -22.04 -19.22 0.88
N LEU A 291 -21.30 -18.14 0.67
CA LEU A 291 -21.84 -16.78 0.50
C LEU A 291 -21.43 -16.16 -0.83
N GLY A 292 -20.15 -16.25 -1.17
CA GLY A 292 -19.56 -15.48 -2.27
C GLY A 292 -20.12 -15.84 -3.65
N CYS A 293 -20.20 -17.13 -3.98
CA CYS A 293 -20.69 -17.60 -5.29
C CYS A 293 -22.15 -17.20 -5.50
N THR A 294 -22.99 -17.42 -4.48
CA THR A 294 -24.40 -16.99 -4.52
C THR A 294 -24.50 -15.47 -4.70
N TRP A 295 -23.70 -14.70 -3.95
CA TRP A 295 -23.68 -13.25 -4.10
C TRP A 295 -23.21 -12.81 -5.48
N ILE A 296 -22.21 -13.46 -6.09
CA ILE A 296 -21.74 -13.12 -7.44
C ILE A 296 -22.84 -13.43 -8.47
N GLU A 297 -23.47 -14.59 -8.36
CA GLU A 297 -24.36 -15.15 -9.39
C GLU A 297 -25.78 -14.54 -9.39
N GLN A 298 -26.24 -13.98 -8.27
CA GLN A 298 -27.51 -13.25 -8.20
C GLN A 298 -27.57 -12.09 -9.22
N ALA A 299 -28.69 -11.87 -9.90
CA ALA A 299 -28.81 -10.73 -10.81
C ALA A 299 -28.72 -9.39 -10.05
N VAL A 300 -28.25 -8.32 -10.71
CA VAL A 300 -28.31 -6.97 -10.15
C VAL A 300 -29.79 -6.54 -10.16
N GLY A 301 -30.41 -6.42 -8.97
CA GLY A 301 -31.81 -6.00 -8.81
C GLY A 301 -32.76 -6.94 -8.07
N GLN A 302 -32.28 -8.06 -7.50
CA GLN A 302 -33.09 -8.98 -6.67
C GLN A 302 -32.83 -8.82 -5.16
N ARG A 303 -32.91 -7.59 -4.62
CA ARG A 303 -32.98 -7.37 -3.17
C ARG A 303 -34.35 -6.83 -2.80
#